data_AF-A0A8J6REQ2-F1
#
_entry.id   AF-A0A8J6REQ2-F1
#
_cell.length_a   1.000
_cell.length_b   1.000
_cell.length_c   1.000
_cell.angle_alpha   90.00
_cell.angle_beta   90.00
_cell.angle_gamma   90.00
#
_symmetry.space_group_name_H-M   'P 1'
#
loop_
_entity.id
_entity.type
_entity.pdbx_description
1 polymer ?
#
loop_
_entity_poly.entity_id
_entity_poly.type
_entity_poly.pdbx_seq_one_letter_code
_entity_poly.pdbx_strand_id
1 'polypeptide(L)'
;MKPGSKYFPLFNHLKTSGKAEVLLTFADIEALLGNPLPHSAVERKNWWSNRDTPAALQAGAWVGAGYHVYDIDVDSKTVTFRKFEAQYNIEQKDGKIVWQQDAIRALRKHMSLTQMEFAEQMGVRRQTVSEWENGVYDPDRSTAKFLELIAKQANFTVPLPEDPQIS
;
A
#
# COMPACT_ATOMS: atom_id res chain seq x y z
N MET A 1 6.15 -5.26 12.89
CA MET A 1 5.93 -4.42 14.09
C MET A 1 5.96 -5.30 15.35
N LYS A 2 6.54 -4.85 16.47
CA LYS A 2 6.66 -5.66 17.70
C LYS A 2 5.48 -5.43 18.66
N PRO A 3 4.98 -6.47 19.36
CA PRO A 3 4.06 -6.31 20.48
C PRO A 3 4.60 -5.31 21.52
N GLY A 4 3.74 -4.39 21.99
CA GLY A 4 4.10 -3.33 22.93
C GLY A 4 4.57 -2.00 22.29
N SER A 5 4.72 -1.93 20.97
CA SER A 5 4.92 -0.64 20.29
C SER A 5 3.63 0.18 20.22
N LYS A 6 3.74 1.52 20.20
CA LYS A 6 2.60 2.46 20.29
C LYS A 6 1.47 2.13 19.29
N TYR A 7 1.81 1.79 18.05
CA TYR A 7 0.81 1.52 16.99
C TYR A 7 0.49 0.03 16.80
N PHE A 8 1.01 -0.85 17.68
CA PHE A 8 0.74 -2.27 17.63
C PHE A 8 -0.77 -2.62 17.73
N PRO A 9 -1.58 -1.95 18.57
CA PRO A 9 -3.01 -2.24 18.61
C PRO A 9 -3.72 -2.02 17.26
N LEU A 10 -3.38 -0.94 16.56
CA LEU A 10 -3.90 -0.65 15.22
C LEU A 10 -3.43 -1.69 14.20
N PHE A 11 -2.14 -2.04 14.21
CA PHE A 11 -1.61 -3.14 13.39
C PHE A 11 -2.38 -4.44 13.62
N ASN A 12 -2.60 -4.81 14.88
CA ASN A 12 -3.27 -6.05 15.23
C ASN A 12 -4.73 -6.03 14.78
N HIS A 13 -5.45 -4.93 15.01
CA HIS A 13 -6.84 -4.75 14.58
C HIS A 13 -6.99 -4.91 13.06
N LEU A 14 -6.14 -4.24 12.27
CA LEU A 14 -6.16 -4.35 10.82
C LEU A 14 -5.83 -5.78 10.37
N LYS A 15 -4.79 -6.38 10.95
CA LYS A 15 -4.35 -7.73 10.61
C LYS A 15 -5.43 -8.78 10.91
N THR A 16 -6.14 -8.66 12.03
CA THR A 16 -7.21 -9.60 12.41
C THR A 16 -8.54 -9.31 11.73
N SER A 17 -8.77 -8.10 11.22
CA SER A 17 -10.04 -7.74 10.59
C SER A 17 -10.36 -8.60 9.37
N GLY A 18 -9.37 -9.04 8.60
CA GLY A 18 -9.59 -9.85 7.40
C GLY A 18 -10.28 -9.17 6.21
N LYS A 19 -10.93 -8.01 6.41
CA LYS A 19 -11.71 -7.28 5.40
C LYS A 19 -10.83 -6.67 4.31
N ALA A 20 -11.37 -6.55 3.09
CA ALA A 20 -10.70 -5.85 2.00
C ALA A 20 -10.57 -4.34 2.28
N GLU A 21 -11.54 -3.76 2.99
CA GLU A 21 -11.57 -2.37 3.41
C GLU A 21 -12.00 -2.26 4.88
N VAL A 22 -11.34 -1.36 5.61
CA VAL A 22 -11.62 -1.03 7.01
C VAL A 22 -11.67 0.48 7.15
N LEU A 23 -12.86 1.02 7.42
CA LEU A 23 -13.08 2.42 7.76
C LEU A 23 -12.98 2.58 9.28
N LEU A 24 -12.14 3.53 9.74
CA LEU A 24 -12.03 3.89 11.15
C LEU A 24 -12.16 5.40 11.31
N THR A 25 -12.88 5.84 12.34
CA THR A 25 -12.83 7.24 12.78
C THR A 25 -11.53 7.50 13.54
N PHE A 26 -11.14 8.77 13.67
CA PHE A 26 -10.01 9.14 14.52
C PHE A 26 -10.25 8.69 15.96
N ALA A 27 -11.49 8.77 16.45
CA ALA A 27 -11.86 8.30 17.78
C ALA A 27 -11.70 6.77 17.94
N ASP A 28 -12.05 5.98 16.92
CA ASP A 28 -11.81 4.52 16.93
C ASP A 28 -10.32 4.21 17.03
N ILE A 29 -9.50 4.94 16.28
CA ILE A 29 -8.04 4.78 16.31
C ILE A 29 -7.50 5.18 17.69
N GLU A 30 -7.95 6.29 18.26
CA GLU A 30 -7.56 6.74 19.61
C GLU A 30 -7.94 5.72 20.69
N ALA A 31 -9.15 5.14 20.59
CA ALA A 31 -9.61 4.09 21.48
C ALA A 31 -8.75 2.82 21.37
N LEU A 32 -8.36 2.42 20.16
CA LEU A 32 -7.43 1.30 19.94
C LEU A 32 -6.04 1.57 20.52
N LEU A 33 -5.53 2.81 20.37
CA LEU A 33 -4.21 3.20 20.87
C LEU A 33 -4.20 3.52 22.38
N GLY A 34 -5.37 3.66 23.00
CA GLY A 34 -5.55 4.10 24.38
C GLY A 34 -5.03 5.52 24.64
N ASN A 35 -4.79 6.30 23.58
CA ASN A 35 -4.21 7.64 23.64
C ASN A 35 -4.70 8.49 22.47
N PRO A 36 -4.81 9.82 22.63
CA PRO A 36 -5.13 10.73 21.53
C PRO A 36 -4.13 10.62 20.38
N LEU A 37 -4.62 10.80 19.16
CA LEU A 37 -3.79 10.94 17.99
C LEU A 37 -2.96 12.22 18.12
N PRO A 38 -1.70 12.22 17.67
CA PRO A 38 -0.90 13.44 17.71
C PRO A 38 -1.56 14.52 16.86
N HIS A 39 -1.43 15.78 17.26
CA HIS A 39 -2.01 16.91 16.53
C HIS A 39 -1.65 16.92 15.03
N SER A 40 -0.45 16.46 14.69
CA SER A 40 0.02 16.32 13.31
C SER A 40 -0.75 15.30 12.46
N ALA A 41 -1.36 14.26 13.07
CA ALA A 41 -2.25 13.33 12.37
C ALA A 41 -3.56 14.00 11.95
N VAL A 42 -3.99 15.01 12.70
CA VAL A 42 -5.23 15.77 12.44
C VAL A 42 -4.99 16.87 11.43
N GLU A 43 -3.89 17.62 11.56
CA GLU A 43 -3.61 18.76 10.68
C GLU A 43 -3.03 18.38 9.31
N ARG A 44 -2.31 17.24 9.22
CA ARG A 44 -1.47 16.96 8.05
C ARG A 44 -1.79 15.60 7.44
N LYS A 45 -2.39 15.62 6.24
CA LYS A 45 -2.64 14.39 5.45
C LYS A 45 -1.39 13.53 5.22
N ASN A 46 -0.20 14.13 5.16
CA ASN A 46 1.06 13.41 4.98
C ASN A 46 1.43 12.48 6.16
N TRP A 47 0.86 12.70 7.34
CA TRP A 47 1.07 11.85 8.51
C TRP A 47 0.58 10.41 8.26
N TRP A 48 -0.53 10.30 7.53
CA TRP A 48 -1.18 9.06 7.07
C TRP A 48 -0.54 8.46 5.81
N SER A 49 0.62 8.96 5.39
CA SER A 49 1.29 8.44 4.19
C SER A 49 1.70 6.98 4.35
N ASN A 50 1.60 6.21 3.27
CA ASN A 50 2.01 4.80 3.21
C ASN A 50 3.54 4.60 3.19
N ARG A 51 4.30 5.52 3.81
CA ARG A 51 5.76 5.48 3.86
C ARG A 51 6.20 4.52 4.96
N ASP A 52 6.48 3.28 4.58
CA ASP A 52 7.11 2.33 5.49
C ASP A 52 8.63 2.60 5.57
N THR A 53 9.00 3.53 6.45
CA THR A 53 10.40 3.81 6.80
C THR A 53 10.60 3.62 8.30
N PRO A 54 11.83 3.33 8.76
CA PRO A 54 12.11 3.19 10.20
C PRO A 54 11.71 4.42 11.04
N ALA A 55 11.66 5.60 10.42
CA ALA A 55 11.24 6.86 11.05
C ALA A 55 9.70 7.05 11.10
N ALA A 56 8.93 6.33 10.29
CA ALA A 56 7.47 6.44 10.18
C ALA A 56 6.79 5.26 10.87
N LEU A 57 6.96 5.16 12.19
CA LEU A 57 6.44 4.06 13.00
C LEU A 57 4.91 3.87 12.88
N GLN A 58 4.16 4.95 12.62
CA GLN A 58 2.72 4.88 12.37
C GLN A 58 2.39 4.11 11.09
N ALA A 59 3.13 4.38 10.01
CA ALA A 59 2.87 3.78 8.71
C ALA A 59 3.17 2.28 8.68
N GLY A 60 4.19 1.86 9.42
CA GLY A 60 4.48 0.45 9.64
C GLY A 60 3.33 -0.34 10.28
N ALA A 61 2.35 0.32 10.90
CA ALA A 61 1.20 -0.35 11.50
C ALA A 61 0.23 -0.89 10.46
N TRP A 62 -0.21 -0.05 9.51
CA TRP A 62 -1.09 -0.51 8.44
C TRP A 62 -0.32 -1.23 7.35
N VAL A 63 0.85 -0.73 6.93
CA VAL A 63 1.67 -1.39 5.89
C VAL A 63 2.10 -2.79 6.33
N GLY A 64 2.58 -2.92 7.58
CA GLY A 64 2.95 -4.22 8.14
C GLY A 64 1.75 -5.16 8.31
N ALA A 65 0.54 -4.62 8.51
CA ALA A 65 -0.69 -5.40 8.59
C ALA A 65 -1.24 -5.82 7.22
N GLY A 66 -0.58 -5.41 6.12
CA GLY A 66 -1.04 -5.68 4.75
C GLY A 66 -2.08 -4.68 4.24
N TYR A 67 -2.16 -3.48 4.82
CA TYR A 67 -3.07 -2.40 4.41
C TYR A 67 -2.33 -1.15 3.96
N HIS A 68 -3.01 -0.31 3.18
CA HIS A 68 -2.61 1.08 2.90
C HIS A 68 -3.75 2.02 3.26
N VAL A 69 -3.42 3.26 3.60
CA VAL A 69 -4.41 4.34 3.66
C VAL A 69 -4.83 4.66 2.23
N TYR A 70 -6.11 4.45 1.94
CA TYR A 70 -6.76 4.72 0.67
C TYR A 70 -7.30 6.15 0.61
N ASP A 71 -8.01 6.57 1.66
CA ASP A 71 -8.59 7.91 1.74
C ASP A 71 -8.60 8.44 3.18
N ILE A 72 -8.60 9.76 3.31
CA ILE A 72 -8.68 10.50 4.57
C ILE A 72 -9.68 11.63 4.38
N ASP A 73 -10.82 11.49 5.04
CA ASP A 73 -11.81 12.54 5.17
C ASP A 73 -11.58 13.28 6.49
N VAL A 74 -11.08 14.51 6.37
CA VAL A 74 -10.75 15.37 7.51
C VAL A 74 -11.98 15.98 8.17
N ASP A 75 -13.08 16.13 7.42
CA ASP A 75 -14.31 16.73 7.92
C ASP A 75 -15.07 15.71 8.77
N SER A 76 -15.19 14.47 8.29
CA SER A 76 -15.75 13.37 9.06
C SER A 76 -14.75 12.73 10.03
N LYS A 77 -13.47 13.12 9.97
CA LYS A 77 -12.36 12.56 10.76
C LYS A 77 -12.28 11.04 10.63
N THR A 78 -12.27 10.57 9.39
CA THR A 78 -12.18 9.14 9.08
C THR A 78 -10.97 8.81 8.21
N VAL A 79 -10.50 7.57 8.34
CA VAL A 79 -9.44 7.00 7.53
C VAL A 79 -9.92 5.67 6.99
N THR A 80 -9.81 5.51 5.68
CA THR A 80 -10.13 4.27 4.97
C THR A 80 -8.84 3.50 4.73
N PHE A 81 -8.70 2.33 5.34
CA PHE A 81 -7.62 1.39 5.09
C PHE A 81 -8.08 0.32 4.11
N ARG A 82 -7.26 -0.01 3.11
CA ARG A 82 -7.52 -1.12 2.19
C ARG A 82 -6.39 -2.13 2.18
N LYS A 83 -6.74 -3.43 2.16
CA LYS A 83 -5.75 -4.50 1.98
C LYS A 83 -4.99 -4.30 0.68
N PHE A 84 -3.74 -4.72 0.68
CA PHE A 84 -2.92 -4.84 -0.53
C PHE A 84 -3.42 -5.95 -1.47
N GLU A 85 -4.28 -6.85 -0.99
CA GLU A 85 -4.80 -7.98 -1.76
C GLU A 85 -6.32 -8.08 -1.65
N ALA A 86 -6.97 -7.99 -2.81
CA ALA A 86 -8.14 -8.77 -3.19
C ALA A 86 -8.49 -8.60 -4.68
N GLN A 87 -8.00 -7.55 -5.37
CA GLN A 87 -8.13 -7.37 -6.81
C GLN A 87 -7.13 -6.30 -7.25
N TYR A 88 -5.96 -6.69 -7.74
CA TYR A 88 -5.20 -5.77 -8.58
C TYR A 88 -5.99 -5.63 -9.88
N ASN A 89 -6.48 -4.44 -10.20
CA ASN A 89 -7.13 -4.20 -11.48
C ASN A 89 -6.03 -4.05 -12.54
N ILE A 90 -5.42 -5.19 -12.90
CA ILE A 90 -4.37 -5.24 -13.92
C ILE A 90 -5.03 -5.36 -15.29
N GLU A 91 -5.09 -4.23 -15.98
CA GLU A 91 -5.54 -4.20 -17.36
C GLU A 91 -4.51 -4.88 -18.29
N GLN A 92 -5.01 -5.57 -19.30
CA GLN A 92 -4.22 -6.11 -20.38
C GLN A 92 -4.72 -5.59 -21.72
N LYS A 93 -3.81 -5.13 -22.58
CA LYS A 93 -4.11 -4.71 -23.95
C LYS A 93 -3.22 -5.47 -24.91
N ASP A 94 -3.82 -6.11 -25.90
CA ASP A 94 -3.13 -6.95 -26.91
C ASP A 94 -2.21 -8.01 -26.28
N GLY A 95 -2.66 -8.63 -25.17
CA GLY A 95 -1.91 -9.66 -24.43
C GLY A 95 -0.72 -9.12 -23.63
N LYS A 96 -0.62 -7.81 -23.41
CA LYS A 96 0.43 -7.17 -22.61
C LYS A 96 -0.17 -6.44 -21.42
N ILE A 97 0.55 -6.45 -20.30
CA ILE A 97 0.18 -5.71 -19.10
C ILE A 97 0.22 -4.21 -19.39
N VAL A 98 -0.85 -3.50 -19.03
CA VAL A 98 -0.85 -2.04 -18.98
C VAL A 98 -0.27 -1.65 -17.62
N TRP A 99 0.96 -1.14 -17.64
CA TRP A 99 1.73 -0.84 -16.43
C TRP A 99 1.25 0.43 -15.71
N GLN A 100 0.12 0.32 -15.02
CA GLN A 100 -0.47 1.36 -14.15
C GLN A 100 -0.29 0.99 -12.67
N GLN A 101 -0.83 1.82 -11.77
CA GLN A 101 -0.76 1.70 -10.31
C GLN A 101 -0.74 0.26 -9.79
N ASP A 102 -1.79 -0.51 -10.08
CA ASP A 102 -1.97 -1.85 -9.53
C ASP A 102 -0.98 -2.86 -10.12
N ALA A 103 -0.67 -2.75 -11.42
CA ALA A 103 0.29 -3.62 -12.08
C ALA A 103 1.71 -3.46 -11.52
N ILE A 104 2.15 -2.21 -11.34
CA ILE A 104 3.48 -1.88 -10.82
C ILE A 104 3.62 -2.37 -9.38
N ARG A 105 2.59 -2.13 -8.57
CA ARG A 105 2.54 -2.59 -7.18
C ARG A 105 2.55 -4.11 -7.08
N ALA A 106 1.77 -4.81 -7.92
CA ALA A 106 1.73 -6.25 -7.98
C ALA A 106 3.09 -6.85 -8.34
N LEU A 107 3.76 -6.31 -9.36
CA LEU A 107 5.11 -6.74 -9.76
C LEU A 107 6.12 -6.56 -8.62
N ARG A 108 6.15 -5.37 -8.00
CA ARG A 108 7.05 -5.12 -6.87
C ARG A 108 6.84 -6.10 -5.72
N LYS A 109 5.57 -6.36 -5.37
CA LYS A 109 5.20 -7.27 -4.27
C LYS A 109 5.52 -8.72 -4.59
N HIS A 110 5.30 -9.16 -5.83
CA HIS A 110 5.73 -10.49 -6.31
C HIS A 110 7.24 -10.70 -6.11
N MET A 111 8.03 -9.65 -6.31
CA MET A 111 9.48 -9.67 -6.10
C MET A 111 9.89 -9.49 -4.63
N SER A 112 8.93 -9.35 -3.71
CA SER A 112 9.15 -9.08 -2.28
C SER A 112 9.99 -7.82 -1.98
N LEU A 113 9.94 -6.83 -2.87
CA LEU A 113 10.75 -5.61 -2.74
C LEU A 113 9.99 -4.47 -2.05
N THR A 114 10.73 -3.65 -1.30
CA THR A 114 10.28 -2.33 -0.85
C THR A 114 10.19 -1.36 -2.02
N GLN A 115 9.48 -0.24 -1.85
CA GLN A 115 9.47 0.82 -2.87
C GLN A 115 10.86 1.40 -3.15
N MET A 116 11.78 1.32 -2.17
CA MET A 116 13.17 1.78 -2.36
C MET A 116 13.94 0.81 -3.24
N GLU A 117 13.96 -0.48 -2.89
CA GLU A 117 14.69 -1.50 -3.66
C GLU A 117 14.14 -1.63 -5.08
N PHE A 118 12.82 -1.52 -5.25
CA PHE A 118 12.21 -1.52 -6.58
C PHE A 118 12.61 -0.28 -7.39
N ALA A 119 12.71 0.89 -6.75
CA ALA A 119 13.16 2.11 -7.42
C ALA A 119 14.64 2.01 -7.82
N GLU A 120 15.49 1.45 -6.96
CA GLU A 120 16.90 1.17 -7.27
C GLU A 120 17.02 0.23 -8.47
N GLN A 121 16.22 -0.84 -8.50
CA GLN A 121 16.17 -1.76 -9.65
C GLN A 121 15.67 -1.08 -10.92
N MET A 122 14.71 -0.15 -10.79
CA MET A 122 14.18 0.64 -11.90
C MET A 122 15.11 1.80 -12.32
N GLY A 123 16.17 2.09 -11.57
CA GLY A 123 17.05 3.25 -11.79
C GLY A 123 16.35 4.61 -11.58
N VAL A 124 15.29 4.64 -10.78
CA VAL A 124 14.49 5.86 -10.50
C VAL A 124 14.52 6.20 -9.02
N ARG A 125 13.95 7.36 -8.66
CA ARG A 125 13.81 7.75 -7.25
C ARG A 125 12.64 6.98 -6.62
N ARG A 126 12.74 6.63 -5.33
CA ARG A 126 11.62 6.01 -4.59
C ARG A 126 10.30 6.80 -4.66
N GLN A 127 10.39 8.13 -4.73
CA GLN A 127 9.21 8.99 -4.88
C GLN A 127 8.47 8.71 -6.21
N THR A 128 9.19 8.42 -7.29
CA THR A 128 8.61 8.08 -8.60
C THR A 128 7.78 6.79 -8.50
N VAL A 129 8.34 5.73 -7.89
CA VAL A 129 7.59 4.49 -7.64
C VAL A 129 6.36 4.74 -6.78
N SER A 130 6.47 5.59 -5.74
CA SER A 130 5.31 5.93 -4.92
C SER A 130 4.23 6.69 -5.68
N GLU A 131 4.59 7.56 -6.63
CA GLU A 131 3.63 8.33 -7.44
C GLU A 131 2.90 7.43 -8.43
N TRP A 132 3.62 6.51 -9.08
CA TRP A 132 3.02 5.45 -9.91
C TRP A 132 2.07 4.57 -9.10
N GLU A 133 2.54 4.03 -7.98
CA GLU A 133 1.73 3.17 -7.12
C GLU A 133 0.58 3.90 -6.42
N ASN A 134 0.49 5.23 -6.51
CA ASN A 134 -0.65 5.99 -5.99
C ASN A 134 -1.54 6.54 -7.12
N GLY A 135 -1.25 6.20 -8.39
CA GLY A 135 -2.03 6.65 -9.54
C GLY A 135 -1.90 8.16 -9.83
N VAL A 136 -0.82 8.80 -9.37
CA VAL A 136 -0.59 10.24 -9.61
C VAL A 136 -0.30 10.49 -11.10
N TYR A 137 0.49 9.60 -11.70
CA TYR A 137 0.74 9.51 -13.14
C TYR A 137 1.27 8.11 -13.49
N ASP A 138 1.23 7.78 -14.77
CA ASP A 138 1.74 6.51 -15.30
C ASP A 138 3.20 6.60 -15.76
N PRO A 139 3.97 5.49 -15.70
CA PRO A 139 5.30 5.43 -16.31
C PRO A 139 5.24 5.71 -17.81
N ASP A 140 6.30 6.33 -18.34
CA ASP A 140 6.41 6.55 -19.78
C ASP A 140 6.61 5.22 -20.56
N ARG A 141 6.57 5.31 -21.90
CA ARG A 141 6.70 4.13 -22.77
C ARG A 141 8.02 3.39 -22.61
N SER A 142 9.12 4.06 -22.30
CA SER A 142 10.41 3.39 -22.07
C SER A 142 10.43 2.66 -20.74
N THR A 143 9.92 3.29 -19.68
CA THR A 143 9.79 2.68 -18.36
C THR A 143 8.83 1.49 -18.39
N ALA A 144 7.69 1.59 -19.08
CA ALA A 144 6.74 0.49 -19.25
C ALA A 144 7.38 -0.74 -19.93
N LYS A 145 8.26 -0.52 -20.93
CA LYS A 145 9.04 -1.61 -21.53
C LYS A 145 10.04 -2.23 -20.55
N PHE A 146 10.62 -1.44 -19.66
CA PHE A 146 11.54 -1.96 -18.66
C PHE A 146 10.83 -2.77 -17.58
N LEU A 147 9.65 -2.31 -17.13
CA LEU A 147 8.76 -3.06 -16.24
C LEU A 147 8.36 -4.41 -16.85
N GLU A 148 7.99 -4.42 -18.14
CA GLU A 148 7.70 -5.64 -18.89
C GLU A 148 8.88 -6.63 -18.91
N LEU A 149 10.12 -6.13 -19.04
CA LEU A 149 11.32 -6.96 -19.02
C LEU A 149 11.57 -7.56 -17.62
N ILE A 150 11.43 -6.75 -16.58
CA ILE A 150 11.58 -7.18 -15.18
C ILE A 150 10.51 -8.22 -14.83
N ALA A 151 9.26 -7.99 -15.25
CA ALA A 151 8.17 -8.93 -15.06
C ALA A 151 8.46 -10.30 -15.66
N LYS A 152 8.97 -10.35 -16.90
CA LYS A 152 9.40 -11.59 -17.55
C LYS A 152 10.53 -12.27 -16.80
N GLN A 153 11.53 -11.52 -16.35
CA GLN A 153 12.66 -12.05 -15.60
C GLN A 153 12.24 -12.62 -14.24
N ALA A 154 11.27 -12.00 -13.59
CA ALA A 154 10.71 -12.44 -12.31
C ALA A 154 9.65 -13.55 -12.45
N ASN A 155 9.38 -14.05 -13.66
CA ASN A 155 8.26 -14.95 -13.97
C ASN A 155 6.92 -14.44 -13.39
N PHE A 156 6.71 -13.13 -13.45
CA PHE A 156 5.48 -12.50 -12.97
C PHE A 156 4.31 -12.89 -13.85
N THR A 157 3.23 -13.34 -13.22
CA THR A 157 1.93 -13.58 -13.86
C THR A 157 0.91 -12.69 -13.19
N VAL A 158 -0.09 -12.23 -13.94
CA VAL A 158 -1.19 -11.44 -13.38
C VAL A 158 -1.87 -12.29 -12.30
N PRO A 159 -1.89 -11.84 -11.03
CA PRO A 159 -2.53 -12.60 -9.97
C PRO A 159 -3.99 -12.81 -10.32
N LEU A 160 -4.44 -14.07 -10.35
CA LEU A 160 -5.87 -14.36 -10.42
C LEU A 160 -6.51 -13.81 -9.13
N PRO A 161 -7.71 -13.24 -9.18
CA PRO A 161 -8.44 -12.95 -7.95
C PRO A 161 -8.57 -14.27 -7.18
N GLU A 162 -7.94 -14.36 -6.00
CA GLU A 162 -8.11 -15.53 -5.14
C GLU A 162 -9.61 -15.69 -4.90
N ASP A 163 -10.14 -16.86 -5.24
CA ASP A 163 -11.50 -17.24 -4.92
C ASP A 163 -11.64 -17.17 -3.39
N PRO A 164 -12.48 -16.28 -2.81
CA PRO A 164 -12.54 -16.06 -1.37
C PRO A 164 -13.24 -17.22 -0.62
N GLN A 165 -13.12 -18.45 -1.11
CA GLN A 165 -13.84 -19.64 -0.65
C GLN A 165 -12.96 -20.88 -0.53
N ILE A 166 -11.75 -20.84 0.02
CA ILE A 166 -11.09 -22.09 0.48
C ILE A 166 -10.37 -21.92 1.84
N SER A 167 -11.06 -22.43 2.88
CA SER A 167 -10.65 -23.02 4.18
C SER A 167 -9.88 -22.19 5.20
#